data_AF-A0A840ESZ3-F1
#
_entry.id   AF-A0A840ESZ3-F1
#
_cell.length_a   1.000
_cell.length_b   1.000
_cell.length_c   1.000
_cell.angle_alpha   90.00
_cell.angle_beta   90.00
_cell.angle_gamma   90.00
#
_symmetry.space_group_name_H-M   'P 1'
#
loop_
_entity.id
_entity.type
_entity.pdbx_description
1 polymer ?
#
loop_
_entity_poly.entity_id
_entity_poly.type
_entity_poly.pdbx_seq_one_letter_code
_entity_poly.pdbx_strand_id
1 'polypeptide(L)'
;MKKTISRIFIVFLVGLFSLACSNDDDNESKNELKPEETIIGTWELRNREPDGIDICEFSSYFSFLDNKTINGEVYAGDEPSECASINISGSWEFEGGSKFMIQIDGKPDVVEVEINFPNNNTMEMSSQKEGYSEFYARKK
;
A
#
# COMPACT_ATOMS: atom_id res chain seq x y z
N MET A 1 51.85 38.72 -32.75
CA MET A 1 52.24 37.52 -33.53
C MET A 1 51.01 36.91 -34.18
N LYS A 2 51.11 36.68 -35.50
CA LYS A 2 50.39 35.74 -36.39
C LYS A 2 48.87 35.53 -36.22
N LYS A 3 48.14 36.18 -37.14
CA LYS A 3 46.87 35.72 -37.72
C LYS A 3 47.08 34.37 -38.41
N THR A 4 46.17 33.42 -38.22
CA THR A 4 46.01 32.24 -39.08
C THR A 4 44.54 32.11 -39.51
N ILE A 5 44.33 32.54 -40.75
CA ILE A 5 43.43 32.04 -41.82
C ILE A 5 42.83 30.65 -41.47
N SER A 6 41.51 30.50 -41.32
CA SER A 6 40.45 30.38 -42.34
C SER A 6 40.49 29.08 -43.18
N ARG A 7 39.29 28.47 -43.28
CA ARG A 7 38.79 27.45 -44.21
C ARG A 7 38.98 25.98 -43.79
N ILE A 8 37.92 25.39 -43.25
CA ILE A 8 37.34 24.15 -43.78
C ILE A 8 35.82 24.35 -43.81
N PHE A 9 35.33 24.44 -45.04
CA PHE A 9 33.95 24.17 -45.45
C PHE A 9 33.64 22.71 -45.12
N ILE A 10 32.46 22.41 -44.60
CA ILE A 10 31.53 21.44 -45.20
C ILE A 10 30.15 21.73 -44.58
N VAL A 11 29.31 22.30 -45.44
CA VAL A 11 27.86 22.35 -45.32
C VAL A 11 27.36 20.96 -45.69
N PHE A 12 26.62 20.31 -44.81
CA PHE A 12 25.65 19.29 -45.20
C PHE A 12 24.38 19.50 -44.37
N LEU A 13 23.52 20.35 -44.91
CA LEU A 13 22.12 20.46 -44.56
C LEU A 13 21.38 19.60 -45.61
N VAL A 14 20.48 18.71 -45.17
CA VAL A 14 19.19 18.32 -45.80
C VAL A 14 18.79 16.89 -45.40
N GLY A 15 17.55 16.77 -44.92
CA GLY A 15 16.81 15.53 -44.62
C GLY A 15 16.35 15.48 -43.17
N LEU A 16 15.49 16.40 -42.68
CA LEU A 16 14.03 16.46 -42.88
C LEU A 16 13.33 15.09 -42.87
N PHE A 17 12.60 14.89 -41.77
CA PHE A 17 11.37 14.10 -41.63
C PHE A 17 11.39 12.62 -42.07
N SER A 18 11.61 11.76 -41.08
CA SER A 18 10.82 10.55 -40.86
C SER A 18 10.25 10.66 -39.45
N LEU A 19 9.07 11.28 -39.30
CA LEU A 19 7.78 10.61 -39.27
C LEU A 19 7.74 9.46 -38.25
N ALA A 20 6.87 9.69 -37.27
CA ALA A 20 6.44 8.76 -36.26
C ALA A 20 6.13 7.37 -36.85
N CYS A 21 6.74 6.37 -36.24
CA CYS A 21 6.14 5.06 -36.02
C CYS A 21 6.27 4.84 -34.50
N SER A 22 5.17 4.88 -33.75
CA SER A 22 4.21 3.77 -33.64
C SER A 22 4.85 2.60 -32.91
N ASN A 23 4.75 2.64 -31.59
CA ASN A 23 3.81 1.83 -30.79
C ASN A 23 3.46 2.76 -29.61
N ASP A 24 2.22 3.18 -29.37
CA ASP A 24 1.01 2.35 -29.30
C ASP A 24 1.25 1.03 -28.57
N ASP A 25 2.07 1.09 -27.52
CA ASP A 25 1.78 0.29 -26.34
C ASP A 25 0.90 1.16 -25.44
N ASP A 26 -0.34 1.38 -25.92
CA ASP A 26 -1.52 1.36 -25.04
C ASP A 26 -1.56 -0.03 -24.40
N ASN A 27 -0.58 -0.31 -23.55
CA ASN A 27 -0.74 -1.31 -22.53
C ASN A 27 -1.68 -0.60 -21.56
N GLU A 28 -2.99 -0.73 -21.81
CA GLU A 28 -4.03 -0.49 -20.81
C GLU A 28 -3.40 -0.94 -19.50
N SER A 29 -3.04 0.01 -18.64
CA SER A 29 -2.53 -0.35 -17.32
C SER A 29 -3.65 -1.21 -16.78
N LYS A 30 -3.36 -2.49 -16.56
CA LYS A 30 -4.33 -3.43 -16.00
C LYS A 30 -4.76 -2.79 -14.71
N ASN A 31 -5.92 -2.12 -14.70
CA ASN A 31 -6.34 -1.14 -13.68
C ASN A 31 -5.70 -1.46 -12.33
N GLU A 32 -4.51 -0.92 -12.06
CA GLU A 32 -3.86 -1.12 -10.78
C GLU A 32 -4.64 -0.22 -9.85
N LEU A 33 -5.54 -0.84 -9.08
CA LEU A 33 -6.35 -0.15 -8.09
C LEU A 33 -5.42 0.69 -7.22
N LYS A 34 -5.81 1.94 -6.97
CA LYS A 34 -5.02 2.81 -6.11
C LYS A 34 -4.99 2.23 -4.68
N PRO A 35 -4.01 2.57 -3.84
CA PRO A 35 -3.95 2.08 -2.46
C PRO A 35 -5.26 2.32 -1.68
N GLU A 36 -5.89 3.49 -1.85
CA GLU A 36 -7.16 3.82 -1.21
C GLU A 36 -8.36 3.01 -1.72
N GLU A 37 -8.27 2.43 -2.92
CA GLU A 37 -9.27 1.51 -3.49
C GLU A 37 -8.96 0.06 -3.10
N THR A 38 -7.67 -0.29 -3.06
CA THR A 38 -7.19 -1.65 -2.77
C THR A 38 -7.48 -2.06 -1.33
N ILE A 39 -7.32 -1.13 -0.39
CA ILE A 39 -7.56 -1.36 1.04
C ILE A 39 -8.99 -1.79 1.36
N ILE A 40 -9.97 -1.39 0.54
CA ILE A 40 -11.39 -1.66 0.80
C ILE A 40 -11.66 -3.17 0.73
N GLY A 41 -12.33 -3.68 1.75
CA GLY A 41 -12.67 -5.10 1.90
C GLY A 41 -12.29 -5.65 3.27
N THR A 42 -12.49 -6.95 3.43
CA THR A 42 -12.18 -7.69 4.67
C THR A 42 -10.84 -8.38 4.55
N TRP A 43 -10.01 -8.19 5.58
CA TRP A 43 -8.65 -8.69 5.68
C TRP A 43 -8.52 -9.54 6.94
N GLU A 44 -8.07 -10.77 6.77
CA GLU A 44 -7.81 -11.72 7.85
C GLU A 44 -6.33 -11.68 8.22
N LEU A 45 -6.03 -11.60 9.52
CA LEU A 45 -4.66 -11.59 10.01
C LEU A 45 -3.97 -12.94 9.72
N ARG A 46 -2.73 -12.89 9.23
CA ARG A 46 -1.95 -14.07 8.86
C ARG A 46 -0.62 -14.17 9.58
N ASN A 47 -0.01 -13.04 9.90
CA ASN A 47 1.22 -13.00 10.67
C ASN A 47 1.41 -11.63 11.33
N ARG A 48 2.25 -11.60 12.37
CA ARG A 48 2.78 -10.39 13.00
C ARG A 48 4.26 -10.62 13.23
N GLU A 49 5.13 -9.69 12.84
CA GLU A 49 6.55 -9.78 13.17
C GLU A 49 6.91 -8.85 14.32
N PRO A 50 7.88 -9.24 15.18
CA PRO A 50 8.71 -10.45 15.11
C PRO A 50 8.08 -11.71 15.75
N ASP A 51 6.98 -11.55 16.50
CA ASP A 51 6.54 -12.56 17.46
C ASP A 51 5.67 -13.70 16.86
N GLY A 52 5.16 -13.52 15.65
CA GLY A 52 4.12 -14.37 15.08
C GLY A 52 2.72 -14.00 15.58
N ILE A 53 1.75 -14.85 15.23
CA ILE A 53 0.37 -14.76 15.74
C ILE A 53 -0.01 -16.04 16.50
N ASP A 54 -0.78 -15.86 17.56
CA ASP A 54 -1.29 -16.96 18.37
C ASP A 54 -2.46 -17.68 17.70
N ILE A 55 -2.81 -18.87 18.23
CA ILE A 55 -3.86 -19.72 17.64
C ILE A 55 -5.21 -19.01 17.51
N CYS A 56 -5.56 -18.19 18.49
CA CYS A 56 -6.81 -17.44 18.47
C CYS A 56 -6.77 -16.30 17.43
N GLU A 57 -5.61 -15.67 17.26
CA GLU A 57 -5.44 -14.51 16.37
C GLU A 57 -5.64 -14.83 14.89
N PHE A 58 -5.54 -16.10 14.48
CA PHE A 58 -5.89 -16.55 13.11
C PHE A 58 -7.36 -16.28 12.73
N SER A 59 -8.23 -16.07 13.72
CA SER A 59 -9.64 -15.73 13.49
C SER A 59 -9.87 -14.21 13.42
N SER A 60 -8.85 -13.39 13.68
CA SER A 60 -8.94 -11.94 13.67
C SER A 60 -9.09 -11.38 12.25
N TYR A 61 -9.98 -10.41 12.10
CA TYR A 61 -10.21 -9.74 10.83
C TYR A 61 -10.57 -8.25 10.99
N PHE A 62 -10.30 -7.49 9.94
CA PHE A 62 -10.57 -6.06 9.84
C PHE A 62 -11.23 -5.80 8.49
N SER A 63 -12.25 -4.96 8.45
CA SER A 63 -12.94 -4.54 7.23
C SER A 63 -12.79 -3.04 7.07
N PHE A 64 -12.21 -2.63 5.96
CA PHE A 64 -12.14 -1.23 5.55
C PHE A 64 -13.26 -0.97 4.55
N LEU A 65 -14.17 -0.07 4.88
CA LEU A 65 -15.37 0.20 4.08
C LEU A 65 -15.20 1.49 3.26
N ASP A 66 -15.92 1.57 2.13
CA ASP A 66 -15.90 2.72 1.21
C ASP A 66 -16.23 4.06 1.88
N ASN A 67 -17.08 4.02 2.91
CA ASN A 67 -17.50 5.17 3.71
C ASN A 67 -16.45 5.64 4.73
N LYS A 68 -15.19 5.18 4.62
CA LYS A 68 -14.07 5.53 5.51
C LYS A 68 -14.21 5.03 6.95
N THR A 69 -15.01 3.97 7.15
CA THR A 69 -15.12 3.28 8.44
C THR A 69 -14.31 1.99 8.46
N ILE A 70 -13.80 1.65 9.64
CA ILE A 70 -13.21 0.35 9.94
C ILE A 70 -14.13 -0.38 10.91
N ASN A 71 -14.27 -1.68 10.71
CA ASN A 71 -14.92 -2.57 11.65
C ASN A 71 -14.26 -3.94 11.62
N GLY A 72 -14.25 -4.65 12.74
CA GLY A 72 -13.54 -5.91 12.81
C GLY A 72 -13.75 -6.61 14.14
N GLU A 73 -13.12 -7.76 14.24
CA GLU A 73 -13.11 -8.56 15.45
C GLU A 73 -11.70 -9.10 15.65
N VAL A 74 -11.14 -8.85 16.82
CA VAL A 74 -9.79 -9.30 17.19
C VAL A 74 -9.94 -10.38 18.24
N TYR A 75 -9.34 -11.54 17.97
CA TYR A 75 -9.34 -12.70 18.84
C TYR A 75 -7.98 -12.83 19.52
N ALA A 76 -7.97 -13.11 20.83
CA ALA A 76 -6.76 -13.31 21.60
C ALA A 76 -6.95 -14.44 22.63
N GLY A 77 -5.85 -15.06 23.04
CA GLY A 77 -5.82 -16.18 23.98
C GLY A 77 -4.67 -17.14 23.66
N ASP A 78 -4.10 -17.76 24.68
CA ASP A 78 -2.91 -18.62 24.55
C ASP A 78 -3.30 -20.06 24.15
N GLU A 79 -4.52 -20.49 24.49
CA GLU A 79 -5.06 -21.82 24.19
C GLU A 79 -6.42 -21.75 23.48
N PRO A 80 -6.79 -22.76 22.65
CA PRO A 80 -8.07 -22.77 21.93
C PRO A 80 -9.31 -22.62 22.80
N SER A 81 -9.28 -23.11 24.04
CA SER A 81 -10.39 -22.99 25.01
C SER A 81 -10.51 -21.61 25.64
N GLU A 82 -9.49 -20.75 25.49
CA GLU A 82 -9.40 -19.43 26.08
C GLU A 82 -9.60 -18.30 25.07
N CYS A 83 -9.83 -18.63 23.79
CA CYS A 83 -10.04 -17.63 22.76
C CYS A 83 -11.24 -16.73 23.10
N ALA A 84 -10.94 -15.46 23.29
CA ALA A 84 -11.92 -14.40 23.48
C ALA A 84 -11.79 -13.38 22.35
N SER A 85 -12.89 -12.73 22.01
CA SER A 85 -12.91 -11.70 20.97
C SER A 85 -13.32 -10.34 21.50
N ILE A 86 -12.83 -9.31 20.82
CA ILE A 86 -13.27 -7.93 20.98
C ILE A 86 -13.64 -7.34 19.62
N ASN A 87 -14.81 -6.70 19.57
CA ASN A 87 -15.20 -5.93 18.40
C ASN A 87 -14.44 -4.60 18.38
N ILE A 88 -13.98 -4.23 17.19
CA ILE A 88 -13.36 -2.94 16.93
C ILE A 88 -14.19 -2.19 15.90
N SER A 89 -14.27 -0.88 16.08
CA SER A 89 -14.86 0.05 15.12
C SER A 89 -14.04 1.34 15.10
N GLY A 90 -14.16 2.10 14.02
CA GLY A 90 -13.45 3.36 13.88
C GLY A 90 -13.51 3.92 12.47
N SER A 91 -12.52 4.75 12.15
CA SER A 91 -12.38 5.38 10.84
C SER A 91 -10.97 5.26 10.29
N TRP A 92 -10.85 5.36 8.97
CA TRP A 92 -9.58 5.41 8.27
C TRP A 92 -9.54 6.54 7.25
N GLU A 93 -8.36 7.11 7.05
CA GLU A 93 -8.11 8.14 6.04
C GLU A 93 -6.82 7.82 5.28
N PHE A 94 -6.78 8.21 4.00
CA PHE A 94 -5.61 8.02 3.14
C PHE A 94 -4.89 9.35 2.96
N GLU A 95 -3.62 9.42 3.37
CA GLU A 95 -2.80 10.63 3.34
C GLU A 95 -1.89 10.70 2.09
N GLY A 96 -1.93 9.66 1.24
CA GLY A 96 -1.12 9.57 0.02
C GLY A 96 0.02 8.55 0.12
N GLY A 97 0.46 8.04 -1.03
CA GLY A 97 1.48 7.01 -1.11
C GLY A 97 1.01 5.71 -0.45
N SER A 98 1.70 5.30 0.61
CA SER A 98 1.39 4.12 1.45
C SER A 98 0.82 4.51 2.82
N LYS A 99 0.55 5.79 3.09
CA LYS A 99 0.21 6.27 4.44
C LYS A 99 -1.29 6.33 4.69
N PHE A 100 -1.70 5.77 5.82
CA PHE A 100 -3.08 5.78 6.29
C PHE A 100 -3.14 6.23 7.76
N MET A 101 -4.19 6.99 8.09
CA MET A 101 -4.52 7.36 9.46
C MET A 101 -5.65 6.48 9.95
N ILE A 102 -5.46 5.78 11.07
CA ILE A 102 -6.46 4.91 11.68
C ILE A 102 -6.84 5.49 13.04
N GLN A 103 -8.15 5.67 13.26
CA GLN A 103 -8.71 6.07 14.54
C GLN A 103 -9.69 5.00 15.00
N ILE A 104 -9.41 4.37 16.14
CA ILE A 104 -10.30 3.37 16.75
C ILE A 104 -11.23 4.06 17.75
N ASP A 105 -12.51 3.72 17.72
CA ASP A 105 -13.50 4.29 18.63
C ASP A 105 -13.17 3.99 20.08
N GLY A 106 -13.30 4.99 20.95
CA GLY A 106 -12.97 4.87 22.37
C GLY A 106 -11.47 4.85 22.68
N LYS A 107 -10.58 4.99 21.69
CA LYS A 107 -9.16 5.28 21.87
C LYS A 107 -8.88 6.75 21.56
N PRO A 108 -8.05 7.46 22.35
CA PRO A 108 -7.77 8.88 22.11
C PRO A 108 -6.80 9.13 20.96
N ASP A 109 -6.04 8.11 20.56
CA ASP A 109 -4.93 8.25 19.63
C ASP A 109 -5.36 7.89 18.20
N VAL A 110 -5.01 8.78 17.25
CA VAL A 110 -4.93 8.45 15.83
C VAL A 110 -3.56 7.83 15.56
N VAL A 111 -3.52 6.72 14.83
CA VAL A 111 -2.30 6.00 14.48
C VAL A 111 -2.01 6.19 12.99
N GLU A 112 -0.85 6.74 12.67
CA GLU A 112 -0.30 6.66 11.30
C GLU A 112 0.26 5.25 11.09
N VAL A 113 -0.20 4.61 10.02
CA VAL A 113 0.31 3.32 9.55
C VAL A 113 0.75 3.43 8.10
N GLU A 114 1.76 2.65 7.75
CA GLU A 114 2.16 2.44 6.37
C GLU A 114 1.59 1.11 5.90
N ILE A 115 0.84 1.12 4.79
CA ILE A 115 0.21 -0.06 4.21
C ILE A 115 0.68 -0.23 2.78
N ASN A 116 1.29 -1.38 2.52
CA ASN A 116 1.71 -1.82 1.19
C ASN A 116 0.83 -2.99 0.74
N PHE A 117 0.53 -3.01 -0.56
CA PHE A 117 -0.24 -4.07 -1.20
C PHE A 117 0.65 -4.77 -2.25
N PRO A 118 1.38 -5.83 -1.89
CA PRO A 118 2.16 -6.60 -2.87
C PRO A 118 1.31 -7.14 -4.02
N ASN A 119 0.02 -7.36 -3.75
CA ASN A 119 -1.02 -7.68 -4.73
C ASN A 119 -2.40 -7.33 -4.12
N ASN A 120 -3.47 -7.50 -4.89
CA ASN A 120 -4.85 -7.19 -4.45
C ASN A 120 -5.39 -8.06 -3.30
N ASN A 121 -4.70 -9.13 -2.92
CA ASN A 121 -5.11 -10.08 -1.88
C ASN A 121 -4.16 -10.09 -0.68
N THR A 122 -3.07 -9.32 -0.69
CA THR A 122 -2.08 -9.29 0.39
C THR A 122 -1.90 -7.86 0.87
N MET A 123 -1.92 -7.67 2.18
CA MET A 123 -1.68 -6.41 2.86
C MET A 123 -0.51 -6.60 3.82
N GLU A 124 0.43 -5.65 3.78
CA GLU A 124 1.53 -5.52 4.73
C GLU A 124 1.36 -4.16 5.41
N MET A 125 1.18 -4.15 6.73
CA MET A 125 0.92 -2.95 7.52
C MET A 125 1.98 -2.78 8.61
N SER A 126 2.58 -1.60 8.72
CA SER A 126 3.53 -1.28 9.78
C SER A 126 3.14 0.02 10.50
N SER A 127 3.48 0.13 11.78
CA SER A 127 3.31 1.37 12.55
C SER A 127 4.64 1.82 13.12
N GLN A 128 4.89 3.13 13.11
CA GLN A 128 6.12 3.73 13.65
C GLN A 128 6.06 3.98 15.18
N LYS A 129 4.95 3.66 15.85
CA LYS A 129 4.84 3.82 17.31
C LYS A 129 5.62 2.70 18.03
N GLU A 130 6.22 3.00 19.18
CA GLU A 130 7.18 2.11 19.89
C GLU A 130 6.72 0.64 19.95
N GLY A 131 7.60 -0.27 19.53
CA GLY A 131 7.31 -1.71 19.41
C GLY A 131 6.89 -2.14 18.01
N TYR A 132 7.67 -1.76 16.98
CA TYR A 132 7.44 -2.08 15.56
C TYR A 132 6.86 -3.49 15.40
N SER A 133 5.58 -3.53 15.05
CA SER A 133 4.90 -4.75 14.66
C SER A 133 4.51 -4.60 13.20
N GLU A 134 5.01 -5.49 12.36
CA GLU A 134 4.54 -5.60 10.98
C GLU A 134 3.43 -6.63 10.95
N PHE A 135 2.29 -6.28 10.35
CA PHE A 135 1.13 -7.14 10.23
C PHE A 135 0.96 -7.56 8.78
N TYR A 136 0.73 -8.85 8.59
CA TYR A 136 0.47 -9.43 7.30
C TYR A 136 -0.96 -9.94 7.28
N ALA A 137 -1.76 -9.45 6.35
CA ALA A 137 -3.15 -9.84 6.21
C ALA A 137 -3.48 -10.28 4.79
N ARG A 138 -4.50 -11.13 4.67
CA ARG A 138 -4.99 -11.62 3.39
C ARG A 138 -6.45 -11.26 3.21
N LYS A 139 -6.80 -10.83 1.99
CA LYS A 139 -8.19 -10.53 1.64
C LYS A 139 -9.05 -11.79 1.67
N LYS A 140 -10.24 -11.68 2.25
CA LYS A 140 -11.22 -12.76 2.40
C LYS A 140 -12.01 -13.00 1.11
#